data_AF-A0A927WBH3-F1
#
_entry.id   AF-A0A927WBH3-F1
#
_cell.length_a   1.000
_cell.length_b   1.000
_cell.length_c   1.000
_cell.angle_alpha   90.00
_cell.angle_beta   90.00
_cell.angle_gamma   90.00
#
_symmetry.space_group_name_H-M   'P 1'
#
loop_
_entity.id
_entity.type
_entity.pdbx_description
1 polymer ?
#
loop_
_entity_poly.entity_id
_entity_poly.type
_entity_poly.pdbx_seq_one_letter_code
_entity_poly.pdbx_strand_id
1 'polypeptide(L)' 'KVYYKINEVHLELYTDTKDLSVEQKLEDLLDEHGIFYEKSETWIDSENLYEVLYQFEQEGLNHA' A
#
# COMPACT_ATOMS: atom_id res chain seq x y z
N LYS A 1 27.03 -1.65 8.41
CA LYS A 1 26.01 -0.89 9.15
C LYS A 1 25.59 0.29 8.32
N VAL A 2 24.29 0.46 8.06
CA VAL A 2 23.75 1.63 7.36
C VAL A 2 23.36 2.67 8.42
N TYR A 3 23.63 3.95 8.16
CA TYR A 3 23.37 5.02 9.12
C TYR A 3 21.88 5.22 9.38
N TYR A 4 21.06 5.09 8.33
CA TYR A 4 19.60 5.20 8.39
C TYR A 4 19.03 4.26 7.32
N LYS A 5 18.09 3.40 7.70
CA LYS A 5 17.46 2.44 6.79
C LYS A 5 16.04 2.90 6.53
N ILE A 6 15.70 3.09 5.28
CA ILE A 6 14.34 3.36 4.82
C ILE A 6 13.92 2.16 3.98
N ASN A 7 12.72 1.66 4.22
CA ASN A 7 12.07 0.67 3.39
C ASN A 7 10.99 1.36 2.57
N GLU A 8 11.05 1.19 1.26
CA GLU A 8 9.92 1.49 0.37
C GLU A 8 8.94 0.32 0.46
N VAL A 9 7.66 0.63 0.72
CA VAL A 9 6.60 -0.35 0.89
C VAL A 9 5.56 -0.13 -0.20
N HIS A 10 5.31 -1.17 -0.98
CA HIS A 10 4.21 -1.24 -1.95
C HIS A 10 3.18 -2.23 -1.43
N LEU A 11 1.96 -1.74 -1.26
CA LEU A 11 0.82 -2.55 -0.87
C LEU A 11 -0.20 -2.54 -2.00
N GLU A 12 -0.34 -3.70 -2.64
CA GLU A 12 -1.19 -3.91 -3.82
C GLU A 12 -2.45 -4.66 -3.41
N LEU A 13 -3.61 -4.05 -3.64
CA LEU A 13 -4.93 -4.65 -3.43
C LEU A 13 -5.53 -5.01 -4.79
N TYR A 14 -5.73 -6.31 -5.02
CA TYR A 14 -6.37 -6.82 -6.23
C TYR A 14 -7.80 -7.26 -5.96
N THR A 15 -8.75 -6.75 -6.73
CA THR A 15 -10.17 -7.11 -6.64
C THR A 15 -10.79 -7.33 -8.02
N ASP A 16 -11.68 -8.31 -8.14
CA ASP A 16 -12.43 -8.58 -9.39
C ASP A 16 -13.57 -7.57 -9.64
N THR A 17 -13.90 -6.79 -8.60
CA THR A 17 -14.88 -5.72 -8.63
C THR A 17 -14.34 -4.51 -7.88
N LYS A 18 -14.79 -3.30 -8.24
CA LYS A 18 -14.45 -2.06 -7.54
C LYS A 18 -15.08 -2.06 -6.14
N ASP A 19 -14.36 -2.61 -5.14
CA ASP A 19 -14.83 -2.72 -3.75
C ASP A 19 -14.24 -1.62 -2.86
N LEU A 20 -14.93 -0.47 -2.85
CA LEU A 20 -14.58 0.69 -2.04
C LEU A 20 -14.58 0.37 -0.53
N SER A 21 -15.29 -0.65 -0.08
CA SER A 21 -15.35 -1.01 1.34
C SER A 21 -14.05 -1.66 1.82
N VAL A 22 -13.35 -2.38 0.93
CA VAL A 22 -12.06 -2.99 1.23
C VAL A 22 -10.96 -1.93 1.16
N GLU A 23 -11.01 -1.03 0.17
CA GLU A 23 -10.13 0.13 0.10
C GLU A 23 -10.23 0.95 1.40
N GLN A 24 -11.43 1.34 1.83
CA GLN A 24 -11.61 2.16 3.03
C GLN A 24 -11.06 1.49 4.30
N LYS A 25 -11.24 0.17 4.47
CA LYS A 25 -10.70 -0.54 5.64
C LYS A 25 -9.18 -0.49 5.71
N LEU A 26 -8.54 -0.53 4.55
CA LEU A 26 -7.09 -0.46 4.45
C LEU A 26 -6.59 0.96 4.70
N GLU A 27 -7.28 1.95 4.14
CA GLU A 27 -7.01 3.38 4.40
C GLU A 27 -7.17 3.70 5.88
N ASP A 28 -8.26 3.26 6.52
CA ASP A 28 -8.51 3.42 7.96
C ASP A 28 -7.37 2.83 8.81
N LEU A 29 -6.83 1.67 8.40
CA LEU A 29 -5.71 1.03 9.09
C LEU A 29 -4.41 1.84 8.93
N LEU A 30 -4.13 2.34 7.73
CA LEU A 30 -2.96 3.20 7.47
C LEU A 30 -3.08 4.50 8.27
N ASP A 31 -4.26 5.11 8.29
CA ASP A 31 -4.56 6.33 9.05
C ASP A 31 -4.45 6.12 10.56
N GLU A 32 -4.96 5.00 11.09
CA GLU A 32 -4.82 4.62 12.50
C GLU A 32 -3.34 4.52 12.92
N HIS A 33 -2.49 4.05 12.00
CA HIS A 33 -1.05 3.97 12.19
C HIS A 33 -0.28 5.26 11.84
N GLY A 34 -0.97 6.31 11.38
CA GLY A 34 -0.35 7.58 10.98
C GLY A 34 0.57 7.44 9.76
N ILE A 35 0.30 6.47 8.89
CA ILE A 35 1.07 6.20 7.67
C ILE A 35 0.49 7.04 6.54
N PHE A 36 1.29 7.96 6.02
CA PHE A 36 0.95 8.72 4.82
C PHE A 36 1.37 7.94 3.59
N TYR A 37 0.50 7.87 2.58
CA TYR A 37 0.71 7.09 1.38
C TYR A 37 0.31 7.84 0.12
N GLU A 38 0.92 7.46 -1.01
CA GLU A 38 0.43 7.76 -2.35
C GLU A 38 -0.48 6.61 -2.79
N LYS A 39 -1.65 6.93 -3.36
CA LYS A 39 -2.61 5.95 -3.88
C LYS A 39 -2.72 6.09 -5.38
N SER A 40 -2.62 4.97 -6.09
CA SER A 40 -2.94 4.86 -7.51
C SER A 40 -3.81 3.65 -7.79
N GLU A 41 -4.46 3.63 -8.95
CA GLU A 41 -5.33 2.53 -9.37
C GLU A 41 -5.15 2.26 -10.86
N THR A 42 -5.17 0.97 -11.22
CA THR A 42 -5.21 0.52 -12.61
C THR A 42 -6.18 -0.65 -12.79
N TRP A 43 -6.76 -0.76 -13.98
CA TRP A 43 -7.52 -1.95 -14.40
C TRP A 43 -6.63 -2.83 -15.28
N ILE A 44 -6.53 -4.11 -14.94
CA ILE A 44 -5.72 -5.09 -15.66
C ILE A 44 -6.63 -5.91 -16.57
N ASP A 45 -6.73 -5.49 -17.84
CA ASP A 45 -7.61 -6.12 -18.83
C ASP A 45 -7.37 -7.62 -19.02
N SER A 46 -6.11 -8.08 -18.94
CA SER A 46 -5.79 -9.50 -19.12
C SER A 46 -6.28 -10.39 -17.98
N GLU A 47 -6.50 -9.80 -16.80
CA GLU A 47 -6.86 -10.54 -15.58
C GLU A 47 -8.30 -10.24 -15.12
N ASN A 48 -8.93 -9.19 -15.67
CA ASN A 48 -10.21 -8.66 -15.21
C ASN A 48 -10.18 -8.28 -13.73
N LEU A 49 -9.11 -7.63 -13.30
CA LEU A 49 -8.90 -7.18 -11.92
C LEU A 49 -8.63 -5.69 -11.87
N TYR A 50 -9.13 -5.04 -10.82
CA TYR A 50 -8.63 -3.75 -10.35
C TYR A 50 -7.42 -3.99 -9.46
N GLU A 51 -6.36 -3.23 -9.68
CA GLU A 51 -5.22 -3.10 -8.78
C GLU A 51 -5.25 -1.70 -8.17
N VAL A 52 -5.30 -1.64 -6.85
CA VAL A 52 -5.13 -0.40 -6.09
C VAL A 52 -3.80 -0.48 -5.35
N LEU A 53 -2.90 0.43 -5.67
CA LEU A 53 -1.54 0.47 -5.14
C LEU A 53 -1.41 1.61 -4.13
N TYR A 54 -0.92 1.27 -2.95
CA TYR A 54 -0.55 2.19 -1.88
C TYR A 54 0.97 2.16 -1.70
N GLN A 55 1.62 3.32 -1.81
CA GLN A 55 3.09 3.43 -1.72
C GLN A 55 3.47 4.38 -0.60
N PHE A 56 4.39 3.96 0.26
CA PHE A 56 4.92 4.78 1.35
C PHE A 56 6.30 4.32 1.80
N GLU A 57 7.00 5.20 2.52
CA GLU A 57 8.29 4.91 3.14
C GLU A 57 8.11 4.62 4.63
N GLN A 58 8.84 3.64 5.15
CA GLN A 58 8.87 3.31 6.58
C GLN A 58 10.30 3.15 7.07
N GLU A 59 10.56 3.60 8.30
CA GLU A 59 11.84 3.34 8.98
C GLU A 59 12.10 1.83 9.06
N GLY A 60 13.21 1.39 8.46
CA GLY A 60 13.62 0.00 8.49
C GLY A 60 14.30 -0.34 9.81
N LEU A 61 13.85 -1.41 10.46
CA LEU A 61 14.49 -1.92 11.67
C LEU A 61 15.95 -2.31 11.37
N ASN A 62 16.89 -1.60 12.00
CA ASN A 62 18.28 -2.00 12.06
C ASN A 62 18.42 -3.07 13.14
N HIS A 63 18.21 -4.34 12.78
CA HIS A 63 18.62 -5.44 13.65
C HIS A 63 20.15 -5.47 13.69
N ALA A 64 20.72 -5.08 14.84
CA ALA A 64 22.15 -5.16 15.15
C ALA A 64 22.53 -6.55 15.66
#